data_AF-A0A2E3N9G4-F1
#
_entry.id   AF-A0A2E3N9G4-F1
#
_cell.length_a   1.000
_cell.length_b   1.000
_cell.length_c   1.000
_cell.angle_alpha   90.00
_cell.angle_beta   90.00
_cell.angle_gamma   90.00
#
_symmetry.space_group_name_H-M   'P 1'
#
loop_
_entity.id
_entity.type
_entity.pdbx_description
1 polymer ?
#
loop_
_entity_poly.entity_id
_entity_poly.type
_entity_poly.pdbx_seq_one_letter_code
_entity_poly.pdbx_strand_id
1 'polypeptide(L)'
;GTWLIADIGHAKSVHIGASGLVYSYFGYILARAIWGRRLVWAVVGIVVAVVYGGMVGGIFPEEDHISWEAHLVGLLGGIWLGQRHA
;
A
#
# COMPACT_ATOMS: atom_id res chain seq x y z
N GLY A 1 8.69 8.85 -3.90
CA GLY A 1 7.86 8.14 -4.88
C GLY A 1 6.68 9.00 -5.29
N THR A 2 5.76 9.29 -4.37
CA THR A 2 4.51 10.06 -4.63
C THR A 2 4.72 11.34 -5.46
N TRP A 3 5.66 12.21 -5.07
CA TRP A 3 5.96 13.46 -5.79
C TRP A 3 6.42 13.29 -7.25
N LEU A 4 6.89 12.10 -7.66
CA LEU A 4 7.29 11.84 -9.04
C LEU A 4 6.09 11.59 -9.96
N ILE A 5 4.95 11.19 -9.40
CA ILE A 5 3.73 10.85 -10.14
C ILE A 5 2.54 11.71 -9.70
N ALA A 6 2.79 12.71 -8.87
CA ALA A 6 1.77 13.53 -8.22
C ALA A 6 0.84 14.25 -9.21
N ASP A 7 1.33 14.63 -10.39
CA ASP A 7 0.51 15.32 -11.40
C ASP A 7 -0.22 14.37 -12.35
N ILE A 8 -0.14 13.04 -12.12
CA ILE A 8 -0.90 12.08 -12.93
C ILE A 8 -2.37 12.14 -12.54
N GLY A 9 -3.18 12.81 -13.34
CA GLY A 9 -4.63 12.93 -13.14
C GLY A 9 -5.08 14.31 -12.66
N HIS A 10 -4.20 15.12 -12.06
CA HIS A 10 -4.51 16.49 -11.61
C HIS A 10 -3.36 17.47 -11.88
N ALA A 11 -3.70 18.72 -12.19
CA ALA A 11 -2.72 19.80 -12.26
C ALA A 11 -2.55 20.40 -10.85
N LYS A 12 -1.40 20.14 -10.20
CA LYS A 12 -1.06 20.58 -8.83
C LYS A 12 -1.84 19.84 -7.73
N SER A 13 -1.36 18.66 -7.37
CA SER A 13 -1.89 17.86 -6.26
C SER A 13 -1.20 18.19 -4.93
N VAL A 14 -1.98 18.20 -3.85
CA VAL A 14 -1.49 18.36 -2.47
C VAL A 14 -1.70 17.03 -1.75
N HIS A 15 -0.61 16.35 -1.42
CA HIS A 15 -0.64 15.08 -0.71
C HIS A 15 -0.37 15.29 0.78
N ILE A 16 -1.40 15.10 1.61
CA ILE A 16 -1.29 15.24 3.07
C ILE A 16 -1.97 14.03 3.72
N GLY A 17 -1.26 13.34 4.62
CA GLY A 17 -1.82 12.27 5.43
C GLY A 17 -0.87 11.13 5.71
N ALA A 18 -1.21 10.32 6.72
CA ALA A 18 -0.45 9.13 7.10
C ALA A 18 -0.84 7.88 6.27
N SER A 19 -1.85 7.96 5.40
CA SER A 19 -2.40 6.81 4.69
C SER A 19 -1.37 6.10 3.81
N GLY A 20 -0.45 6.82 3.17
CA GLY A 20 0.65 6.19 2.42
C GLY A 20 1.49 5.21 3.25
N LEU A 21 1.74 5.51 4.54
CA LEU A 21 2.42 4.60 5.46
C LEU A 21 1.55 3.38 5.80
N VAL A 22 0.24 3.57 5.95
CA VAL A 22 -0.71 2.46 6.19
C VAL A 22 -0.70 1.51 5.01
N TYR A 23 -0.72 2.02 3.77
CA TYR A 23 -0.57 1.21 2.56
C TYR A 23 0.78 0.50 2.49
N SER A 24 1.87 1.13 2.97
CA SER A 24 3.16 0.45 3.12
C SER A 24 3.12 -0.70 4.11
N TYR A 25 2.49 -0.55 5.27
CA TYR A 25 2.35 -1.64 6.23
C TYR A 25 1.49 -2.78 5.66
N PHE A 26 0.39 -2.44 4.99
CA PHE A 26 -0.46 -3.42 4.32
C PHE A 26 0.33 -4.23 3.29
N GLY A 27 1.02 -3.57 2.36
CA GLY A 27 1.88 -4.23 1.37
C GLY A 27 2.99 -5.08 1.98
N TYR A 28 3.63 -4.58 3.05
CA TYR A 28 4.68 -5.31 3.76
C TYR A 28 4.16 -6.61 4.36
N ILE A 29 3.04 -6.56 5.07
CA ILE A 29 2.45 -7.73 5.73
C ILE A 29 2.02 -8.78 4.68
N LEU A 30 1.37 -8.36 3.60
CA LEU A 30 0.99 -9.28 2.52
C LEU A 30 2.21 -9.94 1.87
N ALA A 31 3.27 -9.19 1.63
CA ALA A 31 4.50 -9.75 1.10
C ALA A 31 5.16 -10.74 2.09
N ARG A 32 5.20 -10.43 3.39
CA ARG A 32 5.69 -11.38 4.40
C ARG A 32 4.85 -12.65 4.46
N ALA A 33 3.55 -12.56 4.22
CA ALA A 33 2.65 -13.71 4.20
C ALA A 33 2.89 -14.63 2.99
N ILE A 34 3.23 -14.05 1.84
CA ILE A 34 3.49 -14.78 0.58
C ILE A 34 4.89 -15.39 0.56
N TRP A 35 5.92 -14.61 0.88
CA TRP A 35 7.32 -15.03 0.76
C TRP A 35 7.92 -15.54 2.07
N GLY A 36 7.32 -15.22 3.22
CA GLY A 36 7.87 -15.59 4.52
C GLY A 36 7.69 -17.07 4.83
N ARG A 37 8.73 -17.68 5.41
CA ARG A 37 8.74 -19.13 5.72
C ARG A 37 8.10 -19.50 7.06
N ARG A 38 7.51 -18.53 7.78
CA ARG A 38 6.92 -18.74 9.11
C ARG A 38 5.41 -18.67 9.04
N LEU A 39 4.73 -19.67 9.62
CA LEU A 39 3.27 -19.77 9.64
C LEU A 39 2.58 -18.51 10.20
N VAL A 40 3.21 -17.84 11.18
CA VAL A 40 2.70 -16.58 11.74
C VAL A 40 2.45 -15.52 10.67
N TRP A 41 3.33 -15.41 9.66
CA TRP A 41 3.17 -14.42 8.59
C TRP A 41 2.00 -14.77 7.68
N ALA A 42 1.81 -16.05 7.36
CA ALA A 42 0.67 -16.50 6.56
C ALA A 42 -0.66 -16.20 7.27
N VAL A 43 -0.77 -16.53 8.57
CA VAL A 43 -1.99 -16.27 9.35
C VAL A 43 -2.26 -14.77 9.46
N VAL A 44 -1.26 -13.98 9.86
CA VAL A 44 -1.41 -12.51 9.98
C VAL A 44 -1.77 -11.89 8.63
N GLY A 45 -1.13 -12.32 7.55
CA GLY A 45 -1.44 -11.84 6.21
C GLY A 45 -2.85 -12.14 5.76
N ILE A 46 -3.36 -13.35 6.01
CA ILE A 46 -4.75 -13.72 5.70
C ILE A 46 -5.72 -12.84 6.50
N VAL A 47 -5.49 -12.66 7.80
CA VAL A 47 -6.34 -11.79 8.64
C VAL A 47 -6.34 -10.36 8.09
N VAL A 48 -5.16 -9.82 7.79
CA VAL A 48 -5.04 -8.46 7.23
C VAL A 48 -5.71 -8.36 5.86
N ALA A 49 -5.54 -9.35 4.97
CA ALA A 49 -6.17 -9.36 3.66
C ALA A 49 -7.69 -9.40 3.74
N VAL A 50 -8.27 -10.15 4.70
CA VAL A 50 -9.73 -10.22 4.87
C VAL A 50 -10.27 -8.92 5.47
N VAL A 51 -9.64 -8.42 6.54
CA VAL A 51 -10.14 -7.23 7.26
C VAL A 51 -9.92 -5.95 6.45
N TYR A 52 -8.79 -5.85 5.74
CA TYR A 52 -8.36 -4.63 5.05
C TYR A 52 -8.30 -4.78 3.53
N GLY A 53 -8.81 -5.87 2.94
CA GLY A 53 -8.77 -6.10 1.49
C GLY A 53 -9.42 -4.99 0.67
N GLY A 54 -10.42 -4.31 1.24
CA GLY A 54 -11.05 -3.13 0.62
C GLY A 54 -10.08 -1.97 0.35
N MET A 55 -8.93 -1.91 1.03
CA MET A 55 -7.89 -0.90 0.77
C MET A 55 -7.37 -0.94 -0.68
N VAL A 56 -7.45 -2.10 -1.36
CA VAL A 56 -7.01 -2.20 -2.76
C VAL A 56 -7.75 -1.21 -3.65
N GLY A 57 -9.01 -0.88 -3.37
CA GLY A 57 -9.75 0.13 -4.13
C GLY A 57 -9.12 1.53 -4.08
N GLY A 58 -8.55 1.92 -2.94
CA GLY A 58 -7.99 3.26 -2.77
C GLY A 58 -6.68 3.54 -3.50
N ILE A 59 -6.16 2.59 -4.30
CA ILE A 59 -5.02 2.84 -5.21
C ILE A 59 -5.48 3.34 -6.59
N PHE A 60 -6.79 3.32 -6.87
CA PHE A 60 -7.32 3.79 -8.15
C PHE A 60 -7.65 5.29 -8.11
N PRO A 61 -7.46 6.01 -9.23
CA PRO A 61 -7.74 7.43 -9.33
C PRO A 61 -9.25 7.69 -9.53
N GLU A 62 -10.07 7.34 -8.55
CA GLU A 62 -11.53 7.48 -8.61
C GLU A 62 -12.04 8.76 -7.93
N GLU A 63 -11.31 9.26 -6.93
CA GLU A 63 -11.72 10.40 -6.12
C GLU A 63 -10.61 11.46 -6.08
N ASP A 64 -10.89 12.65 -6.63
CA ASP A 64 -9.90 13.72 -6.82
C ASP A 64 -9.26 14.27 -5.53
N HIS A 65 -9.89 14.03 -4.38
CA HIS A 65 -9.40 14.48 -3.08
C HIS A 65 -8.59 13.41 -2.33
N ILE A 66 -8.51 12.19 -2.88
CA ILE A 66 -7.73 11.09 -2.31
C ILE A 66 -6.35 11.07 -2.98
N SER A 67 -5.30 11.01 -2.16
CA SER A 67 -3.93 10.83 -2.64
C SER A 67 -3.65 9.38 -3.05
N TRP A 68 -4.29 8.92 -4.13
CA TRP A 68 -4.18 7.54 -4.64
C TRP A 68 -2.72 7.21 -5.01
N GLU A 69 -1.94 8.18 -5.47
CA GLU A 69 -0.51 8.05 -5.78
C GLU A 69 0.28 7.67 -4.52
N ALA A 70 -0.08 8.29 -3.38
CA ALA A 70 0.54 7.99 -2.10
C ALA A 70 0.19 6.58 -1.63
N HIS A 71 -1.05 6.13 -1.87
CA HIS A 71 -1.49 4.78 -1.57
C HIS A 71 -0.77 3.74 -2.44
N LEU A 72 -0.71 3.96 -3.76
CA LEU A 72 -0.03 3.07 -4.70
C LEU A 72 1.47 2.94 -4.41
N VAL A 73 2.17 4.08 -4.28
CA VAL A 73 3.60 4.08 -3.98
C VAL A 73 3.86 3.47 -2.59
N GLY A 74 3.01 3.78 -1.62
CA GLY A 74 3.05 3.19 -0.29
C GLY A 74 2.98 1.66 -0.36
N LEU A 75 1.94 1.14 -1.04
CA LEU A 75 1.71 -0.29 -1.24
C LEU A 75 2.91 -0.98 -1.88
N LEU A 76 3.39 -0.45 -3.01
CA LEU A 76 4.52 -1.02 -3.75
C LEU A 76 5.82 -1.00 -2.94
N GLY A 77 6.09 0.09 -2.23
CA GLY A 77 7.24 0.19 -1.33
C GLY A 77 7.18 -0.82 -0.19
N GLY A 78 5.99 -1.00 0.38
CA GLY A 78 5.70 -2.03 1.38
C GLY A 78 5.95 -3.44 0.88
N ILE A 79 5.39 -3.79 -0.28
CA ILE A 79 5.57 -5.11 -0.92
C ILE A 79 7.04 -5.39 -1.15
N TRP A 80 7.75 -4.44 -1.77
CA TRP A 80 9.17 -4.58 -2.06
C TRP A 80 9.98 -4.79 -0.77
N LEU A 81 9.73 -4.00 0.27
CA LEU A 81 10.41 -4.15 1.55
C LEU A 81 10.09 -5.50 2.20
N GLY A 82 8.82 -5.92 2.18
CA GLY A 82 8.37 -7.19 2.75
C GLY A 82 8.99 -8.39 2.06
N GLN A 83 9.07 -8.37 0.73
CA GLN A 83 9.74 -9.40 -0.07
C GLN A 83 11.24 -9.50 0.27
N ARG A 84 11.92 -8.36 0.43
CA ARG A 84 13.36 -8.30 0.75
C ARG A 84 13.70 -8.82 2.15
N HIS A 85 12.74 -8.87 3.07
CA HIS A 85 12.91 -9.26 4.48
C HIS A 85 12.09 -10.51 4.86
N ALA A 86 11.64 -11.26 3.87
CA ALA A 86 10.80 -12.44 4.05
C ALA A 86 11.57 -13.68 4.52
#